data_AF-A0A8T4Y6U3-F1
#
_entry.id   AF-A0A8T4Y6U3-F1
#
_cell.length_a   1.000
_cell.length_b   1.000
_cell.length_c   1.000
_cell.angle_alpha   90.00
_cell.angle_beta   90.00
_cell.angle_gamma   90.00
#
_symmetry.space_group_name_H-M   'P 1'
#
loop_
_entity.id
_entity.type
_entity.pdbx_description
1 polymer ?
#
loop_
_entity_poly.entity_id
_entity_poly.type
_entity_poly.pdbx_seq_one_letter_code
_entity_poly.pdbx_strand_id
1 'polypeptide(L)'
;MRILHVWNTAGVGSIIAKYMDRIYGTESWVVMRKSFDKFGFTIYGECWDCSAEMFALRCLLLSRKFDIVHIHAFDRFVPYLKLLYPSKPAILHYHGTDIRNRWLLRQKYWSKADAILYSTPDLLDDETPKNTIYVYIPNPVDTGMFHPYPESKRKPNSALAFDYYLDVNKAYSYAQRYGISLEILERNIPYRELPKKLSEYEYYIDKTEIPSLSKTALEALACGLKVIRWDGEIVDGLPEEHKPEKVVQKIWGIYQRLLEKT
;
A
#
# COMPACT_ATOMS: atom_id res chain seq x y z
N MET A 1 17.48 -2.23 14.77
CA MET A 1 16.18 -1.60 15.11
C MET A 1 15.09 -2.60 14.80
N ARG A 2 14.23 -2.91 15.77
CA ARG A 2 13.10 -3.84 15.62
C ARG A 2 11.82 -3.07 15.34
N ILE A 3 11.13 -3.42 14.26
CA ILE A 3 9.91 -2.73 13.83
C ILE A 3 8.73 -3.71 13.78
N LEU A 4 7.65 -3.39 14.50
CA LEU A 4 6.39 -4.13 14.37
C LEU A 4 5.49 -3.40 13.38
N HIS A 5 5.16 -4.05 12.28
CA HIS A 5 4.15 -3.60 11.33
C HIS A 5 2.80 -4.23 11.70
N VAL A 6 1.84 -3.40 12.11
CA VAL A 6 0.49 -3.85 12.43
C VAL A 6 -0.41 -3.58 11.25
N TRP A 7 -1.03 -4.65 10.74
CA TRP A 7 -1.82 -4.67 9.50
C TRP A 7 -0.97 -4.56 8.22
N ASN A 8 -1.57 -4.87 7.07
CA ASN A 8 -0.84 -4.94 5.80
C ASN A 8 -1.72 -4.60 4.59
N THR A 9 -2.16 -3.34 4.51
CA THR A 9 -3.03 -2.88 3.42
C THR A 9 -2.34 -3.04 2.06
N ALA A 10 -2.93 -3.86 1.18
CA ALA A 10 -2.42 -4.14 -0.17
C ALA A 10 -0.93 -4.54 -0.22
N GLY A 11 -0.43 -5.22 0.84
CA GLY A 11 0.95 -5.69 0.91
C GLY A 11 1.98 -4.61 1.26
N VAL A 12 1.58 -3.35 1.47
CA VAL A 12 2.51 -2.23 1.67
C VAL A 12 3.41 -2.43 2.90
N GLY A 13 2.87 -2.93 4.00
CA GLY A 13 3.65 -3.25 5.21
C GLY A 13 4.72 -4.31 4.94
N SER A 14 4.35 -5.38 4.22
CA SER A 14 5.30 -6.42 3.78
C SER A 14 6.42 -5.88 2.91
N ILE A 15 6.11 -5.00 1.96
CA ILE A 15 7.13 -4.43 1.06
C ILE A 15 8.07 -3.51 1.84
N ILE A 16 7.53 -2.64 2.69
CA ILE A 16 8.35 -1.75 3.53
C ILE A 16 9.28 -2.57 4.42
N ALA A 17 8.74 -3.55 5.16
CA ALA A 17 9.52 -4.41 6.06
C ALA A 17 10.64 -5.18 5.33
N LYS A 18 10.31 -5.85 4.22
CA LYS A 18 11.28 -6.61 3.41
C LYS A 18 12.48 -5.74 3.00
N TYR A 19 12.22 -4.53 2.51
CA TYR A 19 13.27 -3.66 1.98
C TYR A 19 13.98 -2.87 3.09
N MET A 20 13.30 -2.55 4.18
CA MET A 20 13.91 -2.05 5.42
C MET A 20 14.96 -3.01 5.95
N ASP A 21 14.58 -4.28 6.13
CA ASP A 21 15.48 -5.29 6.67
C ASP A 21 16.67 -5.53 5.73
N ARG A 22 16.40 -5.60 4.41
CA ARG A 22 17.44 -5.80 3.39
C ARG A 22 18.46 -4.65 3.30
N ILE A 23 18.00 -3.39 3.39
CA ILE A 23 18.85 -2.21 3.09
C ILE A 23 19.49 -1.64 4.35
N TYR A 24 18.75 -1.61 5.47
CA TYR A 24 19.18 -0.96 6.71
C TYR A 24 19.44 -1.95 7.86
N GLY A 25 19.29 -3.26 7.63
CA GLY A 25 19.54 -4.27 8.65
C GLY A 25 18.57 -4.17 9.84
N THR A 26 17.35 -3.70 9.60
CA THR A 26 16.29 -3.74 10.61
C THR A 26 15.79 -5.17 10.81
N GLU A 27 15.04 -5.37 11.88
CA GLU A 27 14.35 -6.63 12.18
C GLU A 27 12.84 -6.34 12.23
N SER A 28 12.16 -6.53 11.09
CA SER A 28 10.76 -6.18 10.94
C SER A 28 9.87 -7.41 11.06
N TRP A 29 8.72 -7.28 11.73
CA TRP A 29 7.67 -8.28 11.73
C TRP A 29 6.34 -7.66 11.32
N VAL A 30 5.75 -8.16 10.24
CA VAL A 30 4.42 -7.74 9.77
C VAL A 30 3.40 -8.76 10.21
N VAL A 31 2.30 -8.27 10.79
CA VAL A 31 1.22 -9.12 11.29
C VAL A 31 -0.13 -8.64 10.75
N MET A 32 -0.94 -9.56 10.24
CA MET A 32 -2.28 -9.27 9.71
C MET A 32 -3.26 -10.37 10.12
N ARG A 33 -4.56 -10.09 10.07
CA ARG A 33 -5.58 -11.12 10.22
C ARG A 33 -5.77 -11.89 8.93
N LYS A 34 -5.71 -13.23 9.00
CA LYS A 34 -5.87 -14.13 7.85
C LYS A 34 -7.16 -13.89 7.07
N SER A 35 -8.27 -13.59 7.76
CA SER A 35 -9.57 -13.32 7.13
C SER A 35 -9.59 -12.08 6.22
N PHE A 36 -8.59 -11.20 6.32
CA PHE A 36 -8.47 -9.99 5.50
C PHE A 36 -7.41 -10.12 4.41
N ASP A 37 -6.59 -11.16 4.43
CA ASP A 37 -5.54 -11.38 3.43
C ASP A 37 -6.00 -12.34 2.32
N LYS A 38 -7.11 -11.98 1.65
CA LYS A 38 -7.77 -12.85 0.68
C LYS A 38 -6.89 -13.25 -0.51
N PHE A 39 -5.93 -12.39 -0.88
CA PHE A 39 -5.08 -12.60 -2.05
C PHE A 39 -3.65 -13.00 -1.70
N GLY A 40 -3.29 -13.12 -0.41
CA GLY A 40 -1.92 -13.44 -0.01
C GLY A 40 -0.94 -12.28 -0.20
N PHE A 41 -1.34 -11.06 0.12
CA PHE A 41 -0.50 -9.87 0.15
C PHE A 41 0.58 -9.92 1.24
N THR A 42 0.40 -10.74 2.28
CA THR A 42 1.40 -10.89 3.35
C THR A 42 2.54 -11.80 2.89
N ILE A 43 3.39 -11.25 2.03
CA ILE A 43 4.55 -11.93 1.44
C ILE A 43 5.78 -11.90 2.36
N TYR A 44 5.77 -11.03 3.36
CA TYR A 44 6.81 -10.86 4.36
C TYR A 44 6.12 -10.59 5.70
N GLY A 45 6.16 -11.55 6.62
CA GLY A 45 5.42 -11.55 7.89
C GLY A 45 4.46 -12.74 8.03
N GLU A 46 3.45 -12.58 8.88
CA GLU A 46 2.49 -13.63 9.22
C GLU A 46 1.03 -13.17 9.22
N CYS A 47 0.16 -14.12 8.87
CA CYS A 47 -1.29 -13.98 9.00
C CYS A 47 -1.80 -14.83 10.15
N TRP A 48 -2.48 -14.21 11.11
CA TRP A 48 -3.09 -14.91 12.24
C TRP A 48 -4.57 -15.15 12.02
N ASP A 49 -4.98 -16.39 12.25
CA ASP A 49 -6.38 -16.78 12.26
C ASP A 49 -6.98 -16.53 13.65
N CYS A 50 -7.52 -15.33 13.84
CA CYS A 50 -8.07 -14.91 15.13
C CYS A 50 -9.11 -13.78 15.00
N SER A 51 -9.85 -13.56 16.09
CA SER A 51 -10.80 -12.45 16.22
C SER A 51 -10.09 -11.08 16.20
N ALA A 52 -10.85 -10.00 16.03
CA ALA A 52 -10.30 -8.65 16.02
C ALA A 52 -9.68 -8.27 17.38
N GLU A 53 -10.35 -8.65 18.46
CA GLU A 53 -9.96 -8.39 19.85
C GLU A 53 -8.69 -9.14 20.22
N MET A 54 -8.64 -10.44 19.86
CA MET A 54 -7.46 -11.26 20.08
C MET A 54 -6.26 -10.77 19.27
N PHE A 55 -6.50 -10.35 18.01
CA PHE A 55 -5.46 -9.75 17.18
C PHE A 55 -4.89 -8.48 17.82
N ALA A 56 -5.76 -7.55 18.25
CA ALA A 56 -5.36 -6.31 18.89
C ALA A 56 -4.58 -6.57 20.19
N LEU A 57 -5.07 -7.49 21.04
CA LEU A 57 -4.38 -7.87 22.28
C LEU A 57 -2.98 -8.44 22.01
N ARG A 58 -2.85 -9.38 21.05
CA ARG A 58 -1.55 -9.93 20.65
C ARG A 58 -0.61 -8.85 20.15
N CYS A 59 -1.08 -7.94 19.30
CA CYS A 59 -0.28 -6.82 18.80
C CYS A 59 0.18 -5.90 19.95
N LEU A 60 -0.69 -5.58 20.92
CA LEU A 60 -0.34 -4.76 22.09
C LEU A 60 0.75 -5.42 22.93
N LEU A 61 0.61 -6.72 23.23
CA LEU A 61 1.61 -7.44 24.02
C LEU A 61 2.95 -7.56 23.28
N LEU A 62 2.92 -7.79 21.98
CA LEU A 62 4.11 -7.86 21.15
C LEU A 62 4.82 -6.52 21.03
N SER A 63 4.08 -5.41 20.98
CA SER A 63 4.63 -4.05 20.84
C SER A 63 5.71 -3.71 21.88
N ARG A 64 5.71 -4.37 23.06
CA ARG A 64 6.76 -4.21 24.07
C ARG A 64 8.15 -4.62 23.57
N LYS A 65 8.23 -5.60 22.67
CA LYS A 65 9.49 -6.18 22.16
C LYS A 65 10.09 -5.40 21.00
N PHE A 66 9.40 -4.40 20.48
CA PHE A 66 9.80 -3.66 19.28
C PHE A 66 10.15 -2.23 19.64
N ASP A 67 11.06 -1.62 18.89
CA ASP A 67 11.50 -0.25 19.14
C ASP A 67 10.44 0.72 18.59
N ILE A 68 9.85 0.40 17.44
CA ILE A 68 8.82 1.18 16.74
C ILE A 68 7.62 0.30 16.40
N VAL A 69 6.42 0.87 16.46
CA VAL A 69 5.19 0.26 15.92
C VAL A 69 4.69 1.08 14.72
N HIS A 70 4.72 0.50 13.52
CA HIS A 70 4.23 1.10 12.28
C HIS A 70 2.87 0.49 11.92
N ILE A 71 1.82 1.29 11.97
CA ILE A 71 0.43 0.85 11.91
C ILE A 71 -0.14 1.25 10.55
N HIS A 72 -0.61 0.27 9.78
CA HIS A 72 -1.18 0.49 8.44
C HIS A 72 -2.72 0.49 8.51
N ALA A 73 -3.38 1.63 8.31
CA ALA A 73 -4.84 1.80 8.34
C ALA A 73 -5.59 1.42 9.64
N PHE A 74 -5.01 0.60 10.55
CA PHE A 74 -5.63 0.13 11.78
C PHE A 74 -5.53 1.16 12.93
N ASP A 75 -5.98 2.38 12.65
CA ASP A 75 -5.88 3.57 13.52
C ASP A 75 -6.45 3.38 14.93
N ARG A 76 -7.53 2.60 15.07
CA ARG A 76 -8.16 2.27 16.37
C ARG A 76 -7.21 1.62 17.35
N PHE A 77 -6.11 1.03 16.89
CA PHE A 77 -5.07 0.45 17.73
C PHE A 77 -4.25 1.51 18.48
N VAL A 78 -4.04 2.70 17.90
CA VAL A 78 -3.13 3.73 18.40
C VAL A 78 -3.47 4.17 19.83
N PRO A 79 -4.74 4.49 20.19
CA PRO A 79 -5.04 4.87 21.57
C PRO A 79 -4.72 3.81 22.61
N TYR A 80 -4.93 2.53 22.31
CA TYR A 80 -4.65 1.44 23.24
C TYR A 80 -3.15 1.21 23.38
N LEU A 81 -2.40 1.33 22.27
CA LEU A 81 -0.94 1.28 22.29
C LEU A 81 -0.38 2.39 23.18
N LYS A 82 -0.83 3.64 22.99
CA LYS A 82 -0.33 4.80 23.77
C LYS A 82 -0.85 4.81 25.21
N LEU A 83 -1.94 4.10 25.51
CA LEU A 83 -2.38 3.90 26.89
C LEU A 83 -1.45 2.93 27.64
N LEU A 84 -1.07 1.81 27.01
CA LEU A 84 -0.21 0.79 27.64
C LEU A 84 1.28 1.16 27.59
N TYR A 85 1.72 1.84 26.54
CA TYR A 85 3.11 2.25 26.33
C TYR A 85 3.16 3.71 25.85
N PRO A 86 2.98 4.70 26.75
CA PRO A 86 2.90 6.12 26.37
C PRO A 86 4.09 6.63 25.56
N SER A 87 5.30 6.16 25.89
CA SER A 87 6.55 6.54 25.21
C SER A 87 6.86 5.71 23.97
N LYS A 88 6.06 4.69 23.62
CA LYS A 88 6.33 3.85 22.44
C LYS A 88 6.15 4.68 21.16
N PRO A 89 7.18 4.80 20.30
CA PRO A 89 7.03 5.43 18.99
C PRO A 89 5.99 4.71 18.13
N ALA A 90 4.94 5.44 17.76
CA ALA A 90 3.83 4.96 16.96
C ALA A 90 3.72 5.78 15.67
N ILE A 91 3.85 5.09 14.53
CA ILE A 91 3.62 5.68 13.22
C ILE A 91 2.29 5.16 12.70
N LEU A 92 1.43 6.06 12.22
CA LEU A 92 0.18 5.69 11.59
C LEU A 92 0.24 6.03 10.10
N HIS A 93 0.00 5.05 9.24
CA HIS A 93 0.10 5.17 7.79
C HIS A 93 -1.23 4.85 7.13
N TYR A 94 -1.82 5.85 6.47
CA TYR A 94 -3.09 5.74 5.77
C TYR A 94 -2.91 5.51 4.27
N HIS A 95 -3.77 4.70 3.66
CA HIS A 95 -3.57 4.20 2.29
C HIS A 95 -4.70 4.51 1.28
N GLY A 96 -5.82 5.09 1.72
CA GLY A 96 -7.03 5.17 0.90
C GLY A 96 -8.29 5.54 1.68
N THR A 97 -9.34 4.73 1.51
CA THR A 97 -10.68 4.92 2.10
C THR A 97 -10.72 4.74 3.62
N ASP A 98 -9.63 4.28 4.22
CA ASP A 98 -9.40 4.27 5.65
C ASP A 98 -9.44 5.68 6.25
N ILE A 99 -9.01 6.71 5.51
CA ILE A 99 -9.01 8.12 5.97
C ILE A 99 -9.72 9.12 5.05
N ARG A 100 -9.88 8.84 3.75
CA ARG A 100 -10.49 9.78 2.79
C ARG A 100 -11.84 10.31 3.29
N ASN A 101 -12.00 11.64 3.37
CA ASN A 101 -13.19 12.34 3.88
C ASN A 101 -13.56 11.97 5.32
N ARG A 102 -12.58 11.62 6.16
CA ARG A 102 -12.79 11.14 7.54
C ARG A 102 -11.78 11.68 8.54
N TRP A 103 -11.01 12.71 8.20
CA TRP A 103 -9.95 13.24 9.06
C TRP A 103 -10.48 13.70 10.42
N LEU A 104 -11.56 14.47 10.45
CA LEU A 104 -12.20 14.91 11.69
C LEU A 104 -12.76 13.73 12.48
N LEU A 105 -13.47 12.82 11.82
CA LEU A 105 -14.06 11.64 12.45
C LEU A 105 -13.02 10.71 13.11
N ARG A 106 -11.85 10.57 12.47
CA ARG A 106 -10.75 9.71 12.94
C ARG A 106 -9.75 10.42 13.84
N GLN A 107 -9.96 11.71 14.17
CA GLN A 107 -9.04 12.52 14.97
C GLN A 107 -8.63 11.89 16.29
N LYS A 108 -9.58 11.29 17.02
CA LYS A 108 -9.31 10.61 18.29
C LYS A 108 -8.29 9.46 18.20
N TYR A 109 -8.01 8.96 17.00
CA TYR A 109 -7.04 7.89 16.74
C TYR A 109 -5.70 8.47 16.29
N TRP A 110 -5.68 9.21 15.18
CA TRP A 110 -4.43 9.68 14.59
C TRP A 110 -3.72 10.75 15.43
N SER A 111 -4.45 11.53 16.24
CA SER A 111 -3.84 12.59 17.07
C SER A 111 -2.92 12.07 18.15
N LYS A 112 -2.96 10.77 18.43
CA LYS A 112 -2.09 10.09 19.40
C LYS A 112 -0.85 9.46 18.78
N ALA A 113 -0.74 9.43 17.45
CA ALA A 113 0.45 8.93 16.77
C ALA A 113 1.58 9.95 16.82
N ASP A 114 2.82 9.48 16.86
CA ASP A 114 4.01 10.33 16.88
C ASP A 114 4.41 10.80 15.47
N ALA A 115 3.93 10.11 14.43
CA ALA A 115 3.98 10.54 13.04
C ALA A 115 2.80 9.98 12.23
N ILE A 116 2.31 10.77 11.29
CA ILE A 116 1.16 10.43 10.43
C ILE A 116 1.59 10.47 8.98
N LEU A 117 1.47 9.34 8.30
CA LEU A 117 1.84 9.14 6.91
C LEU A 117 0.60 8.94 6.05
N TYR A 118 0.66 9.37 4.78
CA TYR A 118 -0.41 9.17 3.81
C TYR A 118 0.16 8.84 2.43
N SER A 119 -0.54 8.01 1.66
CA SER A 119 0.07 7.38 0.47
C SER A 119 -0.32 7.94 -0.89
N THR A 120 -1.36 8.76 -0.97
CA THR A 120 -1.73 9.47 -2.19
C THR A 120 -2.10 10.92 -1.87
N PRO A 121 -1.73 11.90 -2.73
CA PRO A 121 -2.01 13.32 -2.46
C PRO A 121 -3.49 13.63 -2.22
N ASP A 122 -4.40 12.90 -2.89
CA ASP A 122 -5.85 13.05 -2.74
C ASP A 122 -6.40 12.70 -1.35
N LEU A 123 -5.57 12.12 -0.46
CA LEU A 123 -6.01 11.83 0.90
C LEU A 123 -6.10 13.06 1.78
N LEU A 124 -5.36 14.13 1.48
CA LEU A 124 -5.53 15.40 2.18
C LEU A 124 -6.67 16.17 1.50
N ASP A 125 -7.66 16.51 2.29
CA ASP A 125 -8.89 17.20 1.88
C ASP A 125 -9.11 18.47 2.74
N ASP A 126 -10.20 19.18 2.48
CA ASP A 126 -10.54 20.41 3.21
C ASP A 126 -10.81 20.17 4.71
N GLU A 127 -11.13 18.94 5.11
CA GLU A 127 -11.34 18.55 6.50
C GLU A 127 -10.02 18.24 7.23
N THR A 128 -8.90 18.19 6.51
CA THR A 128 -7.59 17.85 7.08
C THR A 128 -7.07 18.99 7.97
N PRO A 129 -6.77 18.74 9.26
CA PRO A 129 -6.28 19.77 10.17
C PRO A 129 -4.94 20.38 9.76
N LYS A 130 -4.93 21.67 9.43
CA LYS A 130 -3.75 22.40 8.91
C LYS A 130 -2.60 22.56 9.90
N ASN A 131 -2.85 22.42 11.20
CA ASN A 131 -1.87 22.54 12.27
C ASN A 131 -1.13 21.23 12.59
N THR A 132 -1.39 20.17 11.83
CA THR A 132 -0.78 18.85 12.02
C THR A 132 0.20 18.57 10.88
N ILE A 133 1.36 18.00 11.21
CA ILE A 133 2.36 17.62 10.20
C ILE A 133 2.02 16.23 9.67
N TYR A 134 1.72 16.15 8.38
CA TYR A 134 1.50 14.91 7.64
C TYR A 134 2.67 14.68 6.68
N VAL A 135 3.11 13.43 6.55
CA VAL A 135 4.22 13.08 5.66
C VAL A 135 3.73 12.22 4.51
N TYR A 136 3.91 12.72 3.28
CA TYR A 136 3.60 11.96 2.08
C TYR A 136 4.61 10.82 1.88
N ILE A 137 4.10 9.59 1.80
CA ILE A 137 4.88 8.37 1.57
C ILE A 137 4.18 7.52 0.50
N PRO A 138 4.66 7.53 -0.77
CA PRO A 138 4.02 6.77 -1.84
C PRO A 138 4.00 5.27 -1.54
N ASN A 139 2.99 4.56 -2.02
CA ASN A 139 2.91 3.11 -1.88
C ASN A 139 4.04 2.44 -2.68
N PRO A 140 4.92 1.63 -2.04
CA PRO A 140 6.02 0.99 -2.75
C PRO A 140 5.52 -0.16 -3.63
N VAL A 141 6.22 -0.42 -4.73
CA VAL A 141 6.06 -1.64 -5.53
C VAL A 141 7.21 -2.60 -5.21
N ASP A 142 6.93 -3.89 -5.01
CA ASP A 142 8.01 -4.86 -4.85
C ASP A 142 8.64 -5.15 -6.22
N THR A 143 9.65 -4.39 -6.61
CA THR A 143 10.33 -4.52 -7.91
C THR A 143 11.07 -5.85 -8.06
N GLY A 144 11.34 -6.57 -6.96
CA GLY A 144 11.81 -7.95 -7.01
C GLY A 144 10.74 -8.95 -7.43
N MET A 145 9.46 -8.66 -7.18
CA MET A 145 8.31 -9.50 -7.57
C MET A 145 7.68 -9.04 -8.88
N PHE A 146 7.54 -7.72 -9.07
CA PHE A 146 6.98 -7.08 -10.24
C PHE A 146 8.10 -6.46 -11.06
N HIS A 147 8.45 -7.16 -12.13
CA HIS A 147 9.44 -6.74 -13.11
C HIS A 147 9.02 -7.29 -14.49
N PRO A 148 9.58 -6.78 -15.60
CA PRO A 148 9.28 -7.34 -16.92
C PRO A 148 9.67 -8.82 -16.98
N TYR A 149 8.72 -9.68 -17.37
CA TYR A 149 8.95 -11.10 -17.58
C TYR A 149 9.43 -11.34 -19.02
N PRO A 150 10.72 -11.64 -19.27
CA PRO A 150 11.26 -11.76 -20.63
C PRO A 150 10.66 -12.93 -21.41
N GLU A 151 10.26 -13.99 -20.69
CA GLU A 151 9.70 -15.21 -21.27
C GLU A 151 8.22 -15.08 -21.65
N SER A 152 7.53 -14.03 -21.17
CA SER A 152 6.11 -13.83 -21.45
C SER A 152 5.90 -13.24 -22.84
N LYS A 153 5.19 -13.99 -23.70
CA LYS A 153 4.71 -13.46 -24.98
C LYS A 153 3.47 -12.61 -24.72
N ARG A 154 3.67 -11.29 -24.60
CA ARG A 154 2.58 -10.32 -24.49
C ARG A 154 1.67 -10.41 -25.72
N LYS A 155 0.36 -10.41 -25.50
CA LYS A 155 -0.65 -10.26 -26.55
C LYS A 155 -0.57 -8.81 -27.08
N PRO A 156 -0.20 -8.57 -28.34
CA PRO A 156 -0.12 -7.22 -28.89
C PRO A 156 -1.48 -6.52 -28.85
N ASN A 157 -1.49 -5.19 -28.62
CA ASN A 157 -2.71 -4.38 -28.60
C ASN A 157 -3.80 -4.97 -27.68
N SER A 158 -3.40 -5.48 -26.52
CA SER A 158 -4.32 -6.02 -25.52
C SER A 158 -4.19 -5.28 -24.20
N ALA A 159 -5.32 -5.12 -23.52
CA ALA A 159 -5.42 -4.56 -22.19
C ALA A 159 -6.10 -5.54 -21.23
N LEU A 160 -5.62 -5.53 -19.98
CA LEU A 160 -6.35 -6.07 -18.84
C LEU A 160 -6.95 -4.92 -18.03
N ALA A 161 -8.15 -5.10 -17.50
CA ALA A 161 -8.69 -4.31 -16.41
C ALA A 161 -9.28 -5.23 -15.33
N PHE A 162 -9.32 -4.75 -14.09
CA PHE A 162 -10.10 -5.38 -13.04
C PHE A 162 -11.39 -4.62 -12.80
N ASP A 163 -12.50 -5.34 -12.61
CA ASP A 163 -13.79 -4.77 -12.21
C ASP A 163 -13.74 -4.31 -10.74
N TYR A 164 -13.09 -3.16 -10.53
CA TYR A 164 -12.86 -2.55 -9.22
C TYR A 164 -12.68 -1.04 -9.36
N TYR A 165 -13.72 -0.27 -9.02
CA TYR A 165 -13.82 1.18 -9.32
C TYR A 165 -13.64 1.48 -10.82
N LEU A 166 -14.14 0.57 -11.66
CA LEU A 166 -14.04 0.62 -13.11
C LEU A 166 -15.42 0.95 -13.70
N ASP A 167 -15.53 2.08 -14.37
CA ASP A 167 -16.63 2.38 -15.29
C ASP A 167 -16.35 1.63 -16.59
N VAL A 168 -17.08 0.53 -16.78
CA VAL A 168 -16.92 -0.39 -17.92
C VAL A 168 -17.06 0.34 -19.26
N ASN A 169 -17.97 1.31 -19.36
CA ASN A 169 -18.17 2.06 -20.60
C ASN A 169 -16.99 2.98 -20.90
N LYS A 170 -16.43 3.64 -19.88
CA LYS A 170 -15.19 4.41 -20.03
C LYS A 170 -14.01 3.52 -20.40
N ALA A 171 -13.88 2.35 -19.76
CA ALA A 171 -12.79 1.43 -20.07
C ALA A 171 -12.83 0.97 -21.54
N TYR A 172 -14.02 0.61 -22.05
CA TYR A 172 -14.19 0.27 -23.47
C TYR A 172 -13.93 1.47 -24.39
N SER A 173 -14.37 2.68 -24.03
CA SER A 173 -14.12 3.86 -24.86
C SER A 173 -12.62 4.21 -24.94
N TYR A 174 -11.89 4.03 -23.84
CA TYR A 174 -10.43 4.17 -23.84
C TYR A 174 -9.76 3.10 -24.69
N ALA A 175 -10.16 1.82 -24.55
CA ALA A 175 -9.62 0.74 -25.37
C ALA A 175 -9.86 1.00 -26.86
N GLN A 176 -11.07 1.44 -27.23
CA GLN A 176 -11.43 1.78 -28.61
C GLN A 176 -10.59 2.96 -29.14
N ARG A 177 -10.38 4.02 -28.35
CA ARG A 177 -9.55 5.18 -28.71
C ARG A 177 -8.16 4.77 -29.18
N TYR A 178 -7.59 3.73 -28.59
CA TYR A 178 -6.24 3.24 -28.89
C TYR A 178 -6.21 1.97 -29.74
N GLY A 179 -7.36 1.45 -30.21
CA GLY A 179 -7.43 0.22 -31.01
C GLY A 179 -7.00 -1.04 -30.24
N ILE A 180 -7.28 -1.10 -28.94
CA ILE A 180 -6.85 -2.16 -28.02
C ILE A 180 -8.02 -3.11 -27.73
N SER A 181 -7.74 -4.42 -27.69
CA SER A 181 -8.68 -5.42 -27.19
C SER A 181 -8.66 -5.44 -25.65
N LEU A 182 -9.82 -5.25 -25.02
CA LEU A 182 -9.95 -5.20 -23.56
C LEU A 182 -10.51 -6.51 -23.00
N GLU A 183 -9.81 -7.06 -22.01
CA GLU A 183 -10.30 -8.13 -21.14
C GLU A 183 -10.54 -7.55 -19.74
N ILE A 184 -11.76 -7.73 -19.21
CA ILE A 184 -12.12 -7.30 -17.86
C ILE A 184 -12.29 -8.55 -17.00
N LEU A 185 -11.60 -8.60 -15.86
CA LEU A 185 -11.66 -9.72 -14.92
C LEU A 185 -12.09 -9.25 -13.53
N GLU A 186 -12.65 -10.18 -12.74
CA GLU A 186 -12.73 -9.98 -11.30
C GLU A 186 -11.34 -10.10 -10.66
N ARG A 187 -11.11 -9.38 -9.56
CA ARG A 187 -9.84 -9.42 -8.83
C ARG A 187 -9.73 -10.68 -7.97
N ASN A 188 -9.56 -11.86 -8.58
CA ASN A 188 -9.47 -13.16 -7.86
C ASN A 188 -8.12 -13.89 -8.02
N ILE A 189 -7.07 -13.19 -8.46
CA ILE A 189 -5.74 -13.77 -8.70
C ILE A 189 -4.88 -13.73 -7.43
N PRO A 190 -4.24 -14.84 -7.01
CA PRO A 190 -3.26 -14.81 -5.92
C PRO A 190 -2.18 -13.76 -6.19
N TYR A 191 -1.79 -12.99 -5.17
CA TYR A 191 -0.90 -11.84 -5.34
C TYR A 191 0.44 -12.21 -5.98
N ARG A 192 1.00 -13.37 -5.62
CA ARG A 192 2.25 -13.89 -6.19
C ARG A 192 2.14 -14.26 -7.69
N GLU A 193 0.95 -14.57 -8.18
CA GLU A 193 0.70 -14.91 -9.59
C GLU A 193 0.33 -13.67 -10.42
N LEU A 194 0.04 -12.54 -9.77
CA LEU A 194 -0.37 -11.32 -10.44
C LEU A 194 0.67 -10.78 -11.44
N PRO A 195 2.00 -10.75 -11.15
CA PRO A 195 3.00 -10.31 -12.13
C PRO A 195 2.96 -11.11 -13.43
N LYS A 196 2.79 -12.43 -13.32
CA LYS A 196 2.68 -13.33 -14.46
C LYS A 196 1.44 -13.02 -15.29
N LYS A 197 0.28 -12.87 -14.63
CA LYS A 197 -0.98 -12.55 -15.32
C LYS A 197 -0.93 -11.18 -16.00
N LEU A 198 -0.39 -10.16 -15.33
CA LEU A 198 -0.20 -8.84 -15.94
C LEU A 198 0.70 -8.93 -17.17
N SER A 199 1.78 -9.70 -17.10
CA SER A 199 2.75 -9.84 -18.19
C SER A 199 2.21 -10.52 -19.46
N GLU A 200 0.96 -11.00 -19.48
CA GLU A 200 0.28 -11.49 -20.68
C GLU A 200 -0.21 -10.35 -21.59
N TYR A 201 -0.33 -9.12 -21.08
CA TYR A 201 -0.92 -7.97 -21.76
C TYR A 201 0.12 -6.90 -22.05
N GLU A 202 -0.21 -6.01 -22.99
CA GLU A 202 0.62 -4.84 -23.29
C GLU A 202 0.19 -3.61 -22.46
N TYR A 203 -1.12 -3.49 -22.22
CA TYR A 203 -1.73 -2.40 -21.49
C TYR A 203 -2.46 -2.89 -20.23
N TYR A 204 -2.60 -2.00 -19.26
CA TYR A 204 -3.53 -2.14 -18.16
C TYR A 204 -4.43 -0.90 -18.09
N ILE A 205 -5.74 -1.08 -18.04
CA ILE A 205 -6.68 0.03 -17.81
C ILE A 205 -6.95 0.08 -16.31
N ASP A 206 -6.59 1.21 -15.70
CA ASP A 206 -6.76 1.41 -14.27
C ASP A 206 -8.22 1.78 -13.92
N LYS A 207 -8.51 1.84 -12.61
CA LYS A 207 -9.75 2.41 -12.09
C LYS A 207 -10.03 3.79 -12.71
N THR A 208 -11.30 4.07 -12.99
CA THR A 208 -11.72 5.28 -13.71
C THR A 208 -12.38 6.33 -12.82
N GLU A 209 -12.70 5.98 -11.57
CA GLU A 209 -13.44 6.86 -10.66
C GLU A 209 -12.55 7.71 -9.75
N ILE A 210 -11.31 7.27 -9.50
CA ILE A 210 -10.41 7.90 -8.53
C ILE A 210 -9.21 8.50 -9.27
N PRO A 211 -8.92 9.80 -9.12
CA PRO A 211 -7.86 10.49 -9.86
C PRO A 211 -6.45 10.21 -9.29
N SER A 212 -6.11 8.94 -9.13
CA SER A 212 -4.78 8.48 -8.71
C SER A 212 -4.51 7.09 -9.25
N LEU A 213 -3.24 6.76 -9.50
CA LEU A 213 -2.88 5.39 -9.89
C LEU A 213 -3.20 4.42 -8.76
N SER A 214 -3.82 3.28 -9.10
CA SER A 214 -4.00 2.19 -8.16
C SER A 214 -2.68 1.46 -7.89
N LYS A 215 -2.66 0.67 -6.81
CA LYS A 215 -1.52 -0.21 -6.52
C LYS A 215 -1.25 -1.17 -7.67
N THR A 216 -2.30 -1.73 -8.27
CA THR A 216 -2.21 -2.64 -9.41
C THR A 216 -1.67 -1.94 -10.67
N ALA A 217 -2.05 -0.69 -10.92
CA ALA A 217 -1.48 0.07 -12.03
C ALA A 217 0.03 0.31 -11.86
N LEU A 218 0.47 0.67 -10.66
CA LEU A 218 1.90 0.80 -10.36
C LEU A 218 2.65 -0.53 -10.54
N GLU A 219 2.04 -1.64 -10.12
CA GLU A 219 2.55 -3.00 -10.34
C GLU A 219 2.63 -3.37 -11.83
N ALA A 220 1.62 -2.99 -12.63
CA ALA A 220 1.61 -3.18 -14.07
C ALA A 220 2.73 -2.40 -14.76
N LEU A 221 2.93 -1.13 -14.37
CA LEU A 221 4.05 -0.31 -14.84
C LEU A 221 5.41 -0.94 -14.49
N ALA A 222 5.54 -1.52 -13.30
CA ALA A 222 6.76 -2.23 -12.90
C ALA A 222 7.00 -3.51 -13.73
N CYS A 223 5.93 -4.21 -14.14
CA CYS A 223 6.00 -5.30 -15.11
C CYS A 223 6.22 -4.84 -16.56
N GLY A 224 6.32 -3.52 -16.78
CA GLY A 224 6.59 -2.90 -18.08
C GLY A 224 5.36 -2.80 -19.00
N LEU A 225 4.15 -2.86 -18.45
CA LEU A 225 2.93 -2.55 -19.19
C LEU A 225 2.77 -1.03 -19.27
N LYS A 226 2.11 -0.56 -20.33
CA LYS A 226 1.56 0.81 -20.37
C LYS A 226 0.28 0.85 -19.56
N VAL A 227 0.02 1.93 -18.83
CA VAL A 227 -1.23 2.09 -18.08
C VAL A 227 -2.08 3.20 -18.68
N ILE A 228 -3.35 2.90 -18.94
CA ILE A 228 -4.37 3.91 -19.25
C ILE A 228 -5.01 4.36 -17.94
N ARG A 229 -4.88 5.64 -17.63
CA ARG A 229 -5.36 6.25 -16.37
C ARG A 229 -6.85 6.56 -16.42
N TRP A 230 -7.36 7.04 -15.29
CA TRP A 230 -8.74 7.50 -15.11
C TRP A 230 -9.19 8.63 -16.06
N ASP A 231 -8.25 9.36 -16.66
CA ASP A 231 -8.49 10.42 -17.64
C ASP A 231 -8.31 9.95 -19.09
N GLY A 232 -8.00 8.65 -19.30
CA GLY A 232 -7.75 8.06 -20.61
C GLY A 232 -6.35 8.32 -21.17
N GLU A 233 -5.47 8.99 -20.43
CA GLU A 233 -4.09 9.23 -20.85
C GLU A 233 -3.20 8.03 -20.51
N ILE A 234 -2.20 7.79 -21.35
CA ILE A 234 -1.25 6.69 -21.19
C ILE A 234 -0.06 7.15 -20.36
N VAL A 235 0.35 6.33 -19.40
CA VAL A 235 1.62 6.43 -18.70
C VAL A 235 2.43 5.16 -18.88
N ASP A 236 3.75 5.29 -18.90
CA ASP A 236 4.70 4.19 -19.07
C ASP A 236 5.86 4.34 -18.07
N GLY A 237 6.37 3.21 -17.61
CA GLY A 237 7.40 3.10 -16.58
C GLY A 237 6.89 3.35 -15.16
N LEU A 238 7.39 2.57 -14.21
CA LEU A 238 7.12 2.79 -12.78
C LEU A 238 7.72 4.14 -12.35
N PRO A 239 6.94 5.09 -11.79
CA PRO A 239 7.51 6.33 -11.30
C PRO A 239 8.52 6.08 -10.17
N GLU A 240 9.65 6.77 -10.22
CA GLU A 240 10.81 6.52 -9.35
C GLU A 240 10.47 6.55 -7.85
N GLU A 241 9.55 7.43 -7.45
CA GLU A 241 9.12 7.57 -6.06
C GLU A 241 8.41 6.35 -5.49
N HIS A 242 7.85 5.48 -6.34
CA HIS A 242 7.24 4.22 -5.95
C HIS A 242 8.22 3.05 -5.89
N LYS A 243 9.49 3.26 -6.29
CA LYS A 243 10.52 2.24 -6.08
C LYS A 243 10.72 2.03 -4.59
N PRO A 244 10.81 0.77 -4.14
CA PRO A 244 10.82 0.44 -2.74
C PRO A 244 12.02 1.07 -2.03
N GLU A 245 13.20 1.13 -2.67
CA GLU A 245 14.40 1.79 -2.16
C GLU A 245 14.15 3.28 -1.81
N LYS A 246 13.38 4.00 -2.63
CA LYS A 246 13.08 5.42 -2.39
C LYS A 246 12.07 5.62 -1.26
N VAL A 247 11.04 4.77 -1.21
CA VAL A 247 10.02 4.81 -0.16
C VAL A 247 10.66 4.52 1.19
N VAL A 248 11.43 3.43 1.26
CA VAL A 248 12.01 2.95 2.51
C VAL A 248 13.11 3.93 2.99
N GLN A 249 13.86 4.59 2.10
CA GLN A 249 14.74 5.71 2.47
C GLN A 249 14.01 6.85 3.20
N LYS A 250 12.83 7.27 2.72
CA LYS A 250 12.04 8.31 3.38
C LYS A 250 11.57 7.86 4.77
N ILE A 251 11.10 6.62 4.88
CA ILE A 251 10.61 6.05 6.14
C ILE A 251 11.76 5.88 7.15
N TRP A 252 12.95 5.47 6.72
CA TRP A 252 14.13 5.33 7.57
C TRP A 252 14.45 6.64 8.32
N GLY A 253 14.44 7.77 7.60
CA GLY A 253 14.65 9.07 8.23
C GLY A 253 13.60 9.44 9.27
N ILE A 254 12.36 8.93 9.14
CA ILE A 254 11.30 9.10 10.15
C ILE A 254 11.60 8.23 11.37
N TYR A 255 11.99 6.97 11.16
CA TYR A 255 12.35 6.07 12.25
C TYR A 255 13.50 6.61 13.11
N GLN A 256 14.57 7.10 12.48
CA GLN A 256 15.70 7.68 13.20
C GLN A 256 15.28 8.88 14.07
N ARG A 257 14.54 9.84 13.48
CA ARG A 257 14.06 11.02 14.21
C ARG A 257 13.15 10.70 15.40
N LEU A 258 12.38 9.62 15.34
CA LEU A 258 11.52 9.22 16.46
C LEU A 258 12.32 8.59 17.59
N LEU A 259 13.33 7.79 17.29
CA LEU A 259 14.18 7.18 18.31
C LEU A 259 15.13 8.17 18.97
N GLU A 260 15.57 9.22 18.28
CA GLU A 260 16.35 10.31 18.89
C GLU A 260 15.56 11.10 19.95
N LYS A 261 14.23 11.05 19.91
CA LYS A 261 13.33 11.76 20.84
C LYS A 261 12.87 10.92 22.04
N THR A 262 13.20 9.63 22.07
CA THR A 262 12.72 8.67 23.08
C THR A 262 13.80 8.41 24.12
#